data_AF-A0A1M4YHM7-F1
#
_entry.id   AF-A0A1M4YHM7-F1
#
_cell.length_a   1.000
_cell.length_b   1.000
_cell.length_c   1.000
_cell.angle_alpha   90.00
_cell.angle_beta   90.00
_cell.angle_gamma   90.00
#
_symmetry.space_group_name_H-M   'P 1'
#
loop_
_entity.id
_entity.type
_entity.pdbx_description
1 polymer ?
#
loop_
_entity_poly.entity_id
_entity_poly.type
_entity_poly.pdbx_seq_one_letter_code
_entity_poly.pdbx_strand_id
1 'polypeptide(L)'
;MKSWKVNILRMSVILISIIILCLCIFWLPNVANYFEEIAPEFYYMKLPLLLGIYFTGIPFFIAVFHVFKLLKLIEKDKTFTMNSIQSLGIISKCSIAEIILYFIGIIYLYVNEAMQPGIVLLGLLIMFAAFIIYVFIEILKELLLKAVEIKTENELTI
;
A
#
# COMPACT_ATOMS: atom_id res chain seq x y z
N MET A 1 1.60 19.06 22.65
CA MET A 1 2.67 18.53 21.75
C MET A 1 2.17 17.73 20.54
N LYS A 2 0.87 17.36 20.44
CA LYS A 2 0.40 16.26 19.56
C LYS A 2 -0.10 16.62 18.15
N SER A 3 -0.58 17.84 17.88
CA SER A 3 -1.27 18.15 16.60
C SER A 3 -0.33 18.33 15.39
N TRP A 4 0.81 18.99 15.55
CA TRP A 4 1.64 19.37 14.40
C TRP A 4 2.27 18.18 13.66
N LYS A 5 2.77 17.17 14.40
CA LYS A 5 3.33 15.95 13.81
C LYS A 5 2.28 15.14 13.04
N VAL A 6 1.07 15.05 13.56
CA VAL A 6 -0.05 14.36 12.91
C VAL A 6 -0.46 15.08 11.63
N ASN A 7 -0.48 16.42 11.66
CA ASN A 7 -0.74 17.22 10.48
C ASN A 7 0.36 17.07 9.42
N ILE A 8 1.63 17.03 9.80
CA ILE A 8 2.73 16.75 8.86
C ILE A 8 2.54 15.37 8.23
N LEU A 9 2.33 14.33 9.04
CA LEU A 9 2.14 12.97 8.53
C LEU A 9 0.92 12.90 7.59
N ARG A 10 -0.18 13.57 7.94
CA ARG A 10 -1.35 13.70 7.07
C ARG A 10 -1.00 14.32 5.72
N MET A 11 -0.27 15.45 5.72
CA MET A 11 0.14 16.13 4.50
C MET A 11 1.09 15.26 3.67
N SER A 12 2.03 14.55 4.31
CA SER A 12 2.91 13.61 3.63
C SER A 12 2.14 12.48 2.95
N VAL A 13 1.15 11.89 3.63
CA VAL A 13 0.31 10.84 3.05
C VAL A 13 -0.48 11.37 1.85
N ILE A 14 -1.10 12.56 1.96
CA ILE A 14 -1.80 13.21 0.84
C ILE A 14 -0.84 13.41 -0.34
N LEU A 15 0.35 13.95 -0.08
CA LEU A 15 1.34 14.22 -1.12
C LEU A 15 1.78 12.94 -1.84
N ILE A 16 2.07 11.87 -1.08
CA ILE A 16 2.44 10.56 -1.64
C ILE A 16 1.31 10.00 -2.50
N SER A 17 0.06 10.08 -2.01
CA SER A 17 -1.11 9.61 -2.77
C SER A 17 -1.31 10.39 -4.06
N ILE A 18 -1.12 11.72 -4.06
CA ILE A 18 -1.21 12.56 -5.26
C ILE A 18 -0.08 12.22 -6.24
N ILE A 19 1.15 12.07 -5.77
CA ILE A 19 2.29 11.71 -6.62
C ILE A 19 2.02 10.37 -7.31
N ILE A 20 1.58 9.35 -6.55
CA ILE A 20 1.28 8.03 -7.10
C ILE A 20 0.13 8.12 -8.10
N LEU A 21 -0.92 8.89 -7.80
CA LEU A 21 -2.03 9.10 -8.73
C LEU A 21 -1.58 9.79 -10.03
N CYS A 22 -0.72 10.81 -9.94
CA CYS A 22 -0.12 11.46 -11.10
C CYS A 22 0.75 10.51 -11.91
N LEU A 23 1.56 9.66 -11.26
CA LEU A 23 2.35 8.64 -11.93
C LEU A 23 1.46 7.63 -12.64
N CYS A 24 0.36 7.20 -12.02
CA CYS A 24 -0.62 6.32 -12.63
C CYS A 24 -1.29 6.95 -13.86
N ILE A 25 -1.71 8.22 -13.80
CA ILE A 25 -2.50 8.85 -14.88
C ILE A 25 -1.61 9.34 -16.03
N PHE A 26 -0.44 9.93 -15.75
CA PHE A 26 0.37 10.59 -16.76
C PHE A 26 1.60 9.78 -17.16
N TRP A 27 2.31 9.21 -16.18
CA TRP A 27 3.59 8.56 -16.46
C TRP A 27 3.40 7.13 -16.99
N LEU A 28 2.55 6.34 -16.33
CA LEU A 28 2.35 4.94 -16.66
C LEU A 28 1.84 4.69 -18.10
N PRO A 29 0.85 5.45 -18.63
CA PRO A 29 0.42 5.28 -20.02
C PRO A 29 1.51 5.65 -21.03
N ASN A 30 2.28 6.71 -20.75
CA ASN A 30 3.39 7.12 -21.62
C ASN A 30 4.49 6.06 -21.65
N VAL A 31 4.83 5.49 -20.50
CA VAL A 31 5.78 4.37 -20.41
C VAL A 31 5.25 3.15 -21.18
N ALA A 32 3.97 2.84 -21.06
CA ALA A 32 3.35 1.73 -21.78
C ALA A 32 3.35 1.93 -23.32
N ASN A 33 3.12 3.16 -23.79
CA ASN A 33 3.22 3.50 -25.22
C ASN A 33 4.67 3.37 -25.73
N TYR A 34 5.63 3.86 -24.95
CA TYR A 34 7.06 3.77 -25.29
C TYR A 34 7.54 2.30 -25.38
N PHE A 35 7.08 1.43 -24.48
CA PHE A 35 7.41 0.01 -24.54
C PHE A 35 6.83 -0.70 -25.78
N GLU A 36 5.62 -0.31 -26.22
CA GLU A 36 5.04 -0.81 -27.46
C GLU A 36 5.88 -0.44 -28.70
N GLU A 37 6.43 0.78 -28.75
CA GLU A 37 7.27 1.22 -29.88
C GLU A 37 8.60 0.45 -29.96
N ILE A 38 9.19 0.09 -28.82
CA ILE A 38 10.52 -0.55 -28.76
C ILE A 38 10.43 -2.07 -28.85
N ALA A 39 9.33 -2.65 -28.36
CA ALA A 39 9.11 -4.10 -28.34
C ALA A 39 7.72 -4.42 -28.93
N PRO A 40 7.53 -4.17 -30.24
CA PRO A 40 6.24 -4.35 -30.90
C PRO A 40 5.73 -5.79 -30.87
N GLU A 41 6.62 -6.78 -30.73
CA GLU A 41 6.26 -8.18 -30.51
C GLU A 41 5.39 -8.42 -29.26
N PHE A 42 5.45 -7.52 -28.27
CA PHE A 42 4.67 -7.59 -27.02
C PHE A 42 3.51 -6.60 -26.97
N TYR A 43 3.03 -6.08 -28.11
CA TYR A 43 1.90 -5.14 -28.18
C TYR A 43 0.67 -5.60 -27.37
N TYR A 44 0.34 -6.90 -27.45
CA TYR A 44 -0.80 -7.49 -26.75
C TYR A 44 -0.68 -7.45 -25.21
N MET A 45 0.53 -7.27 -24.67
CA MET A 45 0.78 -7.23 -23.22
C MET A 45 0.60 -5.83 -22.61
N LYS A 46 0.58 -4.78 -23.44
CA LYS A 46 0.38 -3.40 -22.99
C LYS A 46 -0.87 -3.25 -22.13
N LEU A 47 -2.01 -3.70 -22.64
CA LEU A 47 -3.30 -3.54 -21.97
C LEU A 47 -3.39 -4.38 -20.68
N PRO A 48 -3.04 -5.68 -20.66
CA PRO A 48 -2.96 -6.48 -19.43
C PRO A 48 -2.06 -5.87 -18.36
N LEU A 49 -0.86 -5.39 -18.73
CA LEU A 49 0.08 -4.80 -17.78
C LEU A 49 -0.45 -3.51 -17.17
N LEU A 50 -1.00 -2.63 -18.01
CA LEU A 50 -1.58 -1.35 -17.57
C LEU A 50 -2.76 -1.58 -16.61
N LEU A 51 -3.68 -2.48 -16.98
CA LEU A 51 -4.81 -2.85 -16.13
C LEU A 51 -4.36 -3.51 -14.84
N GLY A 52 -3.34 -4.39 -14.89
CA GLY A 52 -2.78 -5.04 -13.71
C GLY A 52 -2.22 -4.03 -12.71
N ILE A 53 -1.45 -3.04 -13.18
CA ILE A 53 -0.88 -1.98 -12.32
C ILE A 53 -1.98 -1.03 -11.81
N TYR A 54 -3.01 -0.72 -12.59
CA TYR A 54 -4.15 0.03 -12.05
C TYR A 54 -4.91 -0.76 -10.98
N PHE A 55 -5.01 -2.08 -11.14
CA PHE A 55 -5.66 -2.95 -10.17
C PHE A 55 -4.89 -3.01 -8.85
N THR A 56 -3.56 -2.97 -8.86
CA THR A 56 -2.75 -2.85 -7.64
C THR A 56 -2.94 -1.51 -6.92
N GLY A 57 -3.41 -0.48 -7.61
CA GLY A 57 -3.80 0.79 -6.99
C GLY A 57 -4.97 0.66 -6.00
N ILE A 58 -5.85 -0.33 -6.16
CA ILE A 58 -7.01 -0.54 -5.27
C ILE A 58 -6.57 -0.81 -3.81
N PRO A 59 -5.77 -1.86 -3.51
CA PRO A 59 -5.30 -2.08 -2.14
C PRO A 59 -4.48 -0.92 -1.60
N PHE A 60 -3.68 -0.24 -2.43
CA PHE A 60 -2.92 0.94 -2.04
C PHE A 60 -3.83 2.05 -1.47
N PHE A 61 -4.86 2.46 -2.23
CA PHE A 61 -5.75 3.55 -1.81
C PHE A 61 -6.65 3.15 -0.63
N ILE A 62 -7.00 1.87 -0.49
CA ILE A 62 -7.68 1.35 0.71
C ILE A 62 -6.76 1.49 1.95
N ALA A 63 -5.48 1.13 1.83
CA ALA A 63 -4.52 1.30 2.92
C ALA A 63 -4.39 2.77 3.33
N VAL A 64 -4.26 3.67 2.36
CA VAL A 64 -4.23 5.13 2.57
C VAL A 64 -5.46 5.62 3.33
N PHE A 65 -6.66 5.17 2.96
CA PHE A 65 -7.89 5.51 3.67
C PHE A 65 -7.84 5.10 5.16
N HIS A 66 -7.33 3.90 5.44
CA HIS A 66 -7.15 3.43 6.82
C HIS A 66 -6.07 4.19 7.59
N VAL A 67 -5.02 4.67 6.91
CA VAL A 67 -4.05 5.59 7.51
C VAL A 67 -4.73 6.90 7.94
N PHE A 68 -5.58 7.50 7.10
CA PHE A 68 -6.35 8.69 7.49
C PHE A 68 -7.29 8.43 8.68
N LYS A 69 -7.92 7.24 8.72
CA LYS A 69 -8.75 6.84 9.86
C LYS A 69 -7.94 6.77 11.16
N LEU A 70 -6.72 6.20 11.12
CA LEU A 70 -5.80 6.17 12.26
C LEU A 70 -5.37 7.58 12.68
N LEU A 71 -5.00 8.45 11.74
CA LEU A 71 -4.63 9.85 12.04
C LEU A 71 -5.77 10.58 12.75
N LYS A 72 -7.02 10.39 12.31
CA LYS A 72 -8.20 10.98 12.95
C LYS A 72 -8.45 10.44 14.37
N LEU A 73 -8.11 9.17 14.64
CA LEU A 73 -8.20 8.59 15.98
C LEU A 73 -7.13 9.17 16.91
N ILE A 74 -5.93 9.45 16.39
CA ILE A 74 -4.84 10.09 17.14
C ILE A 74 -5.21 11.52 17.54
N GLU A 75 -5.80 12.30 16.63
CA GLU A 75 -6.26 13.67 16.95
C GLU A 75 -7.34 13.71 18.02
N LYS A 76 -8.16 12.67 18.11
CA LYS A 76 -9.23 12.56 19.11
C LYS A 76 -8.75 11.93 20.42
N ASP A 77 -7.45 11.69 20.58
CA ASP A 77 -6.85 10.94 21.70
C ASP A 77 -7.47 9.53 21.91
N LYS A 78 -8.06 8.95 20.86
CA LYS A 78 -8.69 7.61 20.85
C LYS A 78 -7.81 6.57 20.13
N THR A 79 -6.50 6.63 20.35
CA THR A 79 -5.52 5.76 19.65
C THR A 79 -5.58 4.32 20.15
N PHE A 80 -5.71 4.11 21.45
CA PHE A 80 -5.81 2.78 22.08
C PHE A 80 -7.26 2.27 22.03
N THR A 81 -7.71 1.88 20.84
CA THR A 81 -9.05 1.32 20.63
C THR A 81 -9.00 0.17 19.65
N MET A 82 -10.00 -0.72 19.72
CA MET A 82 -10.15 -1.83 18.77
C MET A 82 -10.27 -1.33 17.32
N ASN A 83 -10.83 -0.14 17.10
CA ASN A 83 -10.92 0.49 15.78
C ASN A 83 -9.55 0.78 15.15
N SER A 84 -8.55 1.13 15.97
CA SER A 84 -7.18 1.33 15.51
C SER A 84 -6.55 0.01 15.08
N ILE A 85 -6.74 -1.05 15.89
CA ILE A 85 -6.24 -2.40 15.61
C ILE A 85 -6.86 -2.94 14.30
N GLN A 86 -8.17 -2.76 14.12
CA GLN A 86 -8.85 -3.12 12.87
C GLN A 86 -8.30 -2.37 11.66
N SER A 87 -7.99 -1.07 11.81
CA SER A 87 -7.43 -0.28 10.72
C SER A 87 -6.02 -0.73 10.34
N LEU A 88 -5.17 -1.03 11.33
CA LEU A 88 -3.86 -1.66 11.11
C LEU A 88 -4.02 -3.03 10.42
N GLY A 89 -4.97 -3.85 10.86
CA GLY A 89 -5.25 -5.14 10.22
C GLY A 89 -5.65 -5.02 8.75
N ILE A 90 -6.37 -3.97 8.36
CA ILE A 90 -6.73 -3.74 6.96
C ILE A 90 -5.50 -3.27 6.15
N ILE A 91 -4.67 -2.38 6.69
CA ILE A 91 -3.42 -1.95 6.03
C ILE A 91 -2.50 -3.15 5.77
N SER A 92 -2.37 -4.04 6.75
CA SER A 92 -1.61 -5.29 6.62
C SER A 92 -2.14 -6.18 5.49
N LYS A 93 -3.46 -6.41 5.44
CA LYS A 93 -4.11 -7.17 4.36
C LYS A 93 -3.91 -6.53 2.99
N CYS A 94 -3.99 -5.21 2.88
CA CYS A 94 -3.71 -4.48 1.65
C CYS A 94 -2.26 -4.69 1.19
N SER A 95 -1.30 -4.67 2.13
CA SER A 95 0.13 -4.91 1.83
C SER A 95 0.35 -6.33 1.31
N ILE A 96 -0.29 -7.35 1.91
CA ILE A 96 -0.26 -8.72 1.38
C ILE A 96 -0.89 -8.78 -0.01
N ALA A 97 -2.03 -8.12 -0.23
CA ALA A 97 -2.69 -8.11 -1.52
C ALA A 97 -1.78 -7.52 -2.61
N GLU A 98 -1.05 -6.45 -2.33
CA GLU A 98 -0.04 -5.92 -3.27
C GLU A 98 1.04 -6.96 -3.58
N ILE A 99 1.62 -7.62 -2.58
CA ILE A 99 2.63 -8.68 -2.78
C ILE A 99 2.10 -9.77 -3.72
N ILE A 100 0.89 -10.26 -3.46
CA ILE A 100 0.26 -11.32 -4.26
C ILE A 100 0.00 -10.85 -5.70
N LEU A 101 -0.54 -9.65 -5.88
CA LEU A 101 -0.85 -9.11 -7.20
C LEU A 101 0.41 -8.91 -8.04
N TYR A 102 1.48 -8.34 -7.47
CA TYR A 102 2.75 -8.19 -8.18
C TYR A 102 3.42 -9.54 -8.46
N PHE A 103 3.32 -10.50 -7.54
CA PHE A 103 3.82 -11.85 -7.78
C PHE A 103 3.11 -12.54 -8.94
N ILE A 104 1.78 -12.45 -9.01
CA ILE A 104 0.97 -12.94 -10.14
C ILE A 104 1.38 -12.22 -11.43
N GLY A 105 1.58 -10.89 -11.37
CA GLY A 105 2.04 -10.10 -12.52
C GLY A 105 3.40 -10.57 -13.05
N ILE A 106 4.36 -10.85 -12.17
CA ILE A 106 5.68 -11.37 -12.57
C ILE A 106 5.57 -12.77 -13.18
N ILE A 107 4.77 -13.67 -12.60
CA ILE A 107 4.51 -15.00 -13.20
C ILE A 107 3.88 -14.85 -14.58
N TYR A 108 2.93 -13.93 -14.74
CA TYR A 108 2.30 -13.66 -16.02
C TYR A 108 3.31 -13.18 -17.06
N LEU A 109 4.23 -12.26 -16.69
CA LEU A 109 5.32 -11.84 -17.57
C LEU A 109 6.25 -12.99 -17.95
N TYR A 110 6.58 -13.86 -17.00
CA TYR A 110 7.43 -15.02 -17.22
C TYR A 110 6.82 -16.02 -18.23
N VAL A 111 5.53 -16.36 -18.07
CA VAL A 111 4.83 -17.31 -18.95
C VAL A 111 4.71 -16.80 -20.38
N ASN A 112 4.63 -15.48 -20.58
CA ASN A 112 4.55 -14.85 -21.90
C ASN A 112 5.92 -14.43 -22.45
N GLU A 113 7.03 -14.88 -21.84
CA GLU A 113 8.40 -14.58 -22.25
C GLU A 113 8.74 -13.06 -22.33
N ALA A 114 7.98 -12.24 -21.59
CA ALA A 114 8.06 -10.77 -21.61
C ALA A 114 8.73 -10.22 -20.35
N MET A 115 9.74 -10.93 -19.85
CA MET A 115 10.50 -10.60 -18.64
C MET A 115 11.45 -9.42 -18.89
N GLN A 116 10.89 -8.23 -19.06
CA GLN A 116 11.67 -7.03 -19.23
C GLN A 116 12.33 -6.64 -17.91
N PRO A 117 13.67 -6.53 -17.83
CA PRO A 117 14.38 -6.37 -16.55
C PRO A 117 13.91 -5.18 -15.71
N GLY A 118 13.63 -4.05 -16.36
CA GLY A 118 13.16 -2.85 -15.66
C GLY A 118 11.79 -3.01 -15.00
N ILE A 119 10.85 -3.69 -15.66
CA ILE A 119 9.49 -3.92 -15.13
C ILE A 119 9.55 -4.91 -13.97
N VAL A 120 10.30 -5.99 -14.13
CA VAL A 120 10.49 -7.01 -13.08
C VAL A 120 11.15 -6.41 -11.85
N LEU A 121 12.21 -5.60 -12.03
CA LEU A 121 12.90 -4.93 -10.93
C LEU A 121 11.98 -3.98 -10.17
N LEU A 122 11.17 -3.18 -10.87
CA LEU A 122 10.18 -2.31 -10.24
C LEU A 122 9.15 -3.11 -9.44
N GLY A 123 8.62 -4.20 -10.01
CA GLY A 123 7.69 -5.10 -9.32
C GLY A 123 8.27 -5.67 -8.04
N LEU A 124 9.53 -6.16 -8.08
CA LEU A 124 10.23 -6.68 -6.90
C LEU A 124 10.45 -5.60 -5.82
N LEU A 125 10.79 -4.37 -6.22
CA LEU A 125 11.00 -3.27 -5.30
C LEU A 125 9.69 -2.91 -4.57
N ILE A 126 8.57 -2.87 -5.30
CA ILE A 126 7.25 -2.61 -4.73
C ILE A 126 6.84 -3.75 -3.78
N MET A 127 7.02 -5.01 -4.19
CA MET A 127 6.77 -6.17 -3.32
C MET A 127 7.58 -6.13 -2.04
N PHE A 128 8.86 -5.77 -2.12
CA PHE A 128 9.73 -5.67 -0.95
C PHE A 128 9.30 -4.53 -0.02
N ALA A 129 8.92 -3.38 -0.57
CA ALA A 129 8.36 -2.28 0.21
C ALA A 129 7.05 -2.69 0.92
N ALA A 130 6.13 -3.35 0.22
CA ALA A 130 4.90 -3.87 0.79
C ALA A 130 5.16 -4.91 1.89
N PHE A 131 6.18 -5.77 1.73
CA PHE A 131 6.60 -6.71 2.76
C PHE A 131 7.08 -6.01 4.04
N ILE A 132 7.92 -4.97 3.91
CA ILE A 132 8.37 -4.18 5.06
C ILE A 132 7.18 -3.55 5.78
N ILE A 133 6.24 -2.96 5.04
CA ILE A 133 5.03 -2.34 5.59
C ILE A 133 4.20 -3.40 6.32
N TYR A 134 3.98 -4.57 5.71
CA TYR A 134 3.23 -5.67 6.31
C TYR A 134 3.82 -6.09 7.66
N VAL A 135 5.12 -6.40 7.71
CA VAL A 135 5.80 -6.82 8.94
C VAL A 135 5.72 -5.74 10.02
N PHE A 136 5.98 -4.48 9.65
CA PHE A 136 5.91 -3.37 10.58
C PHE A 136 4.50 -3.20 11.18
N ILE A 137 3.47 -3.28 10.34
CA ILE A 137 2.08 -3.11 10.75
C ILE A 137 1.62 -4.28 11.64
N GLU A 138 2.01 -5.51 11.34
CA GLU A 138 1.69 -6.67 12.19
C GLU A 138 2.31 -6.54 13.58
N ILE A 139 3.57 -6.14 13.68
CA ILE A 139 4.24 -5.88 14.97
C ILE A 139 3.50 -4.77 15.72
N LEU A 140 3.20 -3.65 15.07
CA LEU A 140 2.50 -2.52 15.69
C LEU A 140 1.09 -2.90 16.15
N LYS A 141 0.40 -3.74 15.39
CA LYS A 141 -0.95 -4.24 15.72
C LYS A 141 -0.92 -5.10 16.97
N GLU A 142 0.06 -6.00 17.11
CA GLU A 142 0.21 -6.84 18.32
C GLU A 142 0.54 -6.00 19.55
N LEU A 143 1.46 -5.04 19.42
CA LEU A 143 1.81 -4.13 20.52
C LEU A 143 0.60 -3.29 20.95
N LEU A 144 -0.18 -2.80 19.99
CA LEU A 144 -1.37 -2.01 20.27
C LEU A 144 -2.47 -2.84 20.92
N LEU A 145 -2.64 -4.10 20.52
CA LEU A 145 -3.58 -5.03 21.16
C LEU A 145 -3.28 -5.20 22.65
N LYS A 146 -2.04 -5.53 22.99
CA LYS A 146 -1.60 -5.66 24.39
C LYS A 146 -1.83 -4.38 25.20
N ALA A 147 -1.54 -3.22 24.61
CA ALA A 147 -1.77 -1.93 25.26
C ALA A 147 -3.26 -1.63 25.49
N VAL A 148 -4.14 -2.05 24.58
CA VAL A 148 -5.60 -1.91 24.73
C VAL A 148 -6.12 -2.84 25.82
N GLU A 149 -5.65 -4.08 25.89
CA GLU A 149 -6.03 -5.05 26.93
C GLU A 149 -5.68 -4.54 28.33
N ILE A 150 -4.42 -4.09 28.55
CA ILE A 150 -3.97 -3.51 29.82
C ILE A 150 -4.82 -2.31 30.22
N LYS A 151 -5.13 -1.42 29.27
CA LYS A 151 -5.97 -0.25 29.54
C LYS A 151 -7.38 -0.66 29.97
N THR A 152 -7.94 -1.69 29.32
CA THR A 152 -9.29 -2.18 29.59
C THR A 152 -9.37 -2.85 30.96
N GLU A 153 -8.36 -3.64 31.35
CA GLU A 153 -8.28 -4.26 32.67
C GLU A 153 -8.19 -3.22 33.80
N ASN A 154 -7.38 -2.17 33.60
CA ASN A 154 -7.28 -1.05 34.56
C ASN A 154 -8.61 -0.28 34.70
N GLU A 155 -9.39 -0.14 33.62
CA GLU A 155 -10.71 0.51 33.68
C GLU A 155 -11.77 -0.36 34.37
N LEU A 156 -11.58 -1.69 34.45
CA LEU A 156 -12.50 -2.64 35.09
C LEU A 156 -12.22 -2.89 36.58
N THR A 157 -11.07 -2.45 37.10
CA THR A 157 -10.64 -2.71 38.49
C THR A 157 -10.73 -1.50 39.42
N ILE A 158 -11.07 -0.32 38.89
CA ILE A 158 -11.28 0.94 39.65
C ILE A 158 -12.77 1.16 39.92
#